data_AF-A0A080Z474-F1
#
_entry.id   AF-A0A080Z474-F1
#
_cell.length_a   1.000
_cell.length_b   1.000
_cell.length_c   1.000
_cell.angle_alpha   90.00
_cell.angle_beta   90.00
_cell.angle_gamma   90.00
#
_symmetry.space_group_name_H-M   'P 1'
#
loop_
_entity.id
_entity.type
_entity.pdbx_description
1 polymer ?
#
loop_
_entity_poly.entity_id
_entity_poly.type
_entity_poly.pdbx_seq_one_letter_code
_entity_poly.pdbx_strand_id
1 'polypeptide(L)'
;MVLLNCALVGVGSVISIIIEEWKTVALLKDAIKAKKPDTIKGEADNLQLSLAKKGEGWLPIEDLAAIEDGVAVPGFEKVSLVDTKRVKYSAYSIQKVLQMKGLPSPQTEQIHVLVVVPEQTQGQPRLWLVTGSVDNALNTKGIRCRLYWMATLRIGYYDPVRRTPDKNVAFWYEGNKLCFHVLFKTEDAALLFETDLRTGPQTLGSPLYDQVVETRVAQINAVSAELQRVFYADYVPEESESPQNTISSVSLTTSVSNLDTSTDEFEYQRIERKNHFVPYGKAESCHLVSRKQSRDHKREFAKYDRDPNNRLALSRDMHGWYDGMSIEFPIVNMLPGSVDKNSSIGNRRKVEVFVKVVDAQCTDRVFSRLKEGSTKTDDPLVMKTFVHVEDPETFCFCMRWKYDDNDKRQRSFFDMTPAVD
;
A
#
# COMPACT_ATOMS: atom_id res chain seq x y z
N MET A 1 -30.91 -40.12 12.49
CA MET A 1 -29.72 -39.33 12.11
C MET A 1 -29.12 -40.02 10.91
N VAL A 2 -28.66 -39.26 9.91
CA VAL A 2 -28.07 -39.80 8.69
C VAL A 2 -26.63 -39.35 8.55
N LEU A 3 -25.80 -40.24 7.99
CA LEU A 3 -24.43 -39.95 7.57
C LEU A 3 -24.46 -39.67 6.08
N LEU A 4 -24.08 -38.45 5.68
CA LEU A 4 -23.98 -38.04 4.29
C LEU A 4 -22.52 -37.86 3.91
N ASN A 5 -22.05 -38.62 2.93
CA ASN A 5 -20.77 -38.35 2.28
C ASN A 5 -20.99 -37.33 1.16
N CYS A 6 -20.34 -36.18 1.31
CA CYS A 6 -20.43 -35.04 0.42
C CYS A 6 -19.11 -34.91 -0.37
N ALA A 7 -19.16 -35.02 -1.69
CA ALA A 7 -18.01 -34.78 -2.55
C ALA A 7 -17.97 -33.30 -2.97
N LEU A 8 -16.84 -32.64 -2.76
CA LEU A 8 -16.58 -31.28 -3.21
C LEU A 8 -16.05 -31.31 -4.65
N VAL A 9 -16.96 -31.11 -5.59
CA VAL A 9 -16.66 -31.15 -7.02
C VAL A 9 -15.72 -29.97 -7.37
N GLY A 10 -14.60 -30.27 -8.03
CA GLY A 10 -13.54 -29.31 -8.38
C GLY A 10 -12.43 -29.14 -7.33
N VAL A 11 -12.59 -29.73 -6.13
CA VAL A 11 -11.55 -29.74 -5.08
C VAL A 11 -10.91 -31.12 -4.91
N GLY A 12 -11.57 -32.21 -5.34
CA GLY A 12 -11.03 -33.56 -5.20
C GLY A 12 -11.09 -34.08 -3.76
N SER A 13 -12.13 -33.73 -3.00
CA SER A 13 -12.25 -34.07 -1.57
C SER A 13 -13.64 -34.55 -1.21
N VAL A 14 -13.70 -35.59 -0.37
CA VAL A 14 -14.95 -36.07 0.26
C VAL A 14 -14.94 -35.70 1.74
N ILE A 15 -16.09 -35.26 2.25
CA ILE A 15 -16.32 -35.03 3.68
C ILE A 15 -17.56 -35.79 4.14
N SER A 16 -17.57 -36.25 5.39
CA SER A 16 -18.74 -36.89 5.99
C SER A 16 -19.42 -35.94 6.98
N ILE A 17 -20.74 -35.77 6.81
CA ILE A 17 -21.60 -34.94 7.66
C ILE A 17 -22.62 -35.83 8.35
N ILE A 18 -22.69 -35.75 9.68
CA ILE A 18 -23.74 -36.38 10.48
C ILE A 18 -24.80 -35.32 10.77
N ILE A 19 -26.04 -35.56 10.35
CA ILE A 19 -27.14 -34.61 10.50
C ILE A 19 -28.46 -35.33 10.82
N GLU A 20 -29.31 -34.68 11.62
CA GLU A 20 -30.63 -35.22 11.93
C GLU A 20 -31.56 -35.13 10.71
N GLU A 21 -32.35 -36.17 10.48
CA GLU A 21 -33.17 -36.33 9.26
C GLU A 21 -34.24 -35.25 9.07
N TRP A 22 -34.71 -34.67 10.17
CA TRP A 22 -35.70 -33.58 10.18
C TRP A 22 -35.07 -32.20 9.90
N LYS A 23 -33.73 -32.07 9.97
CA LYS A 23 -33.03 -30.81 9.68
C LYS A 23 -33.09 -30.48 8.20
N THR A 24 -33.00 -29.20 7.91
CA THR A 24 -33.22 -28.65 6.57
C THR A 24 -31.96 -28.67 5.71
N VAL A 25 -32.14 -28.49 4.39
CA VAL A 25 -31.03 -28.34 3.45
C VAL A 25 -30.17 -27.11 3.75
N ALA A 26 -30.75 -26.03 4.30
CA ALA A 26 -29.98 -24.87 4.76
C ALA A 26 -28.98 -25.25 5.88
N LEU A 27 -29.43 -26.00 6.89
CA LEU A 27 -28.55 -26.47 7.97
C LEU A 27 -27.47 -27.44 7.47
N LEU A 28 -27.76 -28.20 6.40
CA LEU A 28 -26.76 -29.03 5.72
C LEU A 28 -25.66 -28.16 5.06
N LYS A 29 -26.03 -27.05 4.41
CA LYS A 29 -25.06 -26.11 3.82
C LYS A 29 -24.14 -25.51 4.89
N ASP A 30 -24.70 -25.11 6.03
CA ASP A 30 -23.92 -24.58 7.15
C ASP A 30 -22.94 -25.62 7.70
N ALA A 31 -23.40 -26.87 7.88
CA ALA A 31 -22.55 -27.97 8.36
C ALA A 31 -21.40 -28.29 7.39
N ILE A 32 -21.66 -28.27 6.08
CA ILE A 32 -20.63 -28.47 5.04
C ILE A 32 -19.58 -27.36 5.10
N LYS A 33 -20.00 -26.10 5.17
CA LYS A 33 -19.09 -24.95 5.30
C LYS A 33 -18.25 -25.03 6.56
N ALA A 34 -18.85 -25.33 7.70
CA ALA A 34 -18.16 -25.43 8.99
C ALA A 34 -17.06 -26.51 8.99
N LYS A 35 -17.21 -27.56 8.17
CA LYS A 35 -16.22 -28.64 8.06
C LYS A 35 -15.00 -28.26 7.21
N LYS A 36 -15.14 -27.29 6.29
CA LYS A 36 -14.09 -26.84 5.36
C LYS A 36 -14.08 -25.30 5.21
N PRO A 37 -13.82 -24.55 6.29
CA PRO A 37 -13.93 -23.09 6.28
C PRO A 37 -12.92 -22.40 5.35
N ASP A 38 -11.72 -22.95 5.19
CA ASP A 38 -10.68 -22.37 4.32
C ASP A 38 -10.94 -22.60 2.83
N THR A 39 -11.63 -23.71 2.51
CA THR A 39 -11.99 -24.10 1.14
C THR A 39 -13.29 -23.44 0.70
N ILE A 40 -14.26 -23.32 1.60
CA ILE A 40 -15.59 -22.77 1.32
C ILE A 40 -15.69 -21.35 1.91
N LYS A 41 -15.32 -20.35 1.10
CA LYS A 41 -15.39 -18.93 1.46
C LYS A 41 -16.73 -18.31 1.04
N GLY A 42 -17.21 -17.33 1.80
CA GLY A 42 -18.48 -16.64 1.55
C GLY A 42 -19.68 -17.25 2.29
N GLU A 43 -20.90 -16.87 1.92
CA GLU A 43 -22.14 -17.35 2.57
C GLU A 43 -22.46 -18.79 2.20
N ALA A 44 -22.90 -19.59 3.18
CA ALA A 44 -23.23 -21.01 2.97
C ALA A 44 -24.37 -21.19 1.96
N ASP A 45 -25.28 -20.21 1.87
CA ASP A 45 -26.41 -20.22 0.96
C ASP A 45 -26.01 -20.26 -0.52
N ASN A 46 -24.81 -19.80 -0.85
CA ASN A 46 -24.28 -19.84 -2.20
C ASN A 46 -23.87 -21.26 -2.65
N LEU A 47 -23.74 -22.22 -1.74
CA LEU A 47 -23.42 -23.60 -2.10
C LEU A 47 -24.54 -24.21 -2.96
N GLN A 48 -24.14 -24.79 -4.10
CA GLN A 48 -25.03 -25.56 -4.94
C GLN A 48 -24.89 -27.04 -4.59
N LEU A 49 -25.96 -27.60 -4.02
CA LEU A 49 -26.00 -29.02 -3.63
C LEU A 49 -26.79 -29.82 -4.65
N SER A 50 -26.34 -31.03 -4.95
CA SER A 50 -27.09 -32.00 -5.76
C SER A 50 -26.94 -33.39 -5.18
N LEU A 51 -27.96 -34.23 -5.31
CA LEU A 51 -27.87 -35.65 -4.96
C LEU A 51 -27.12 -36.39 -6.05
N ALA A 52 -26.24 -37.30 -5.63
CA ALA A 52 -25.47 -38.18 -6.52
C ALA A 52 -26.23 -39.50 -6.70
N LYS A 53 -27.11 -39.56 -7.71
CA LYS A 53 -27.94 -40.75 -7.98
C LYS A 53 -27.29 -41.61 -9.06
N LYS A 54 -27.33 -42.94 -8.89
CA LYS A 54 -26.94 -43.91 -9.92
C LYS A 54 -28.00 -45.01 -10.01
N GLY A 55 -28.75 -45.06 -11.11
CA GLY A 55 -29.92 -45.94 -11.22
C GLY A 55 -30.93 -45.66 -10.11
N GLU A 56 -31.34 -46.68 -9.34
CA GLU A 56 -32.25 -46.54 -8.20
C GLU A 56 -31.53 -46.26 -6.86
N GLY A 57 -30.20 -46.10 -6.88
CA GLY A 57 -29.37 -45.98 -5.67
C GLY A 57 -28.45 -44.76 -5.67
N TRP A 58 -27.53 -44.75 -4.70
CA TRP A 58 -26.49 -43.74 -4.55
C TRP A 58 -25.29 -44.02 -5.45
N LEU A 59 -24.53 -42.98 -5.78
CA LEU A 59 -23.27 -43.11 -6.51
C LEU A 59 -22.22 -43.83 -5.64
N PRO A 60 -21.64 -44.96 -6.08
CA PRO A 60 -20.51 -45.59 -5.39
C PRO A 60 -19.26 -44.69 -5.38
N ILE A 61 -18.43 -44.79 -4.34
CA ILE A 61 -17.23 -43.94 -4.22
C ILE A 61 -16.20 -44.20 -5.32
N GLU A 62 -16.12 -45.43 -5.82
CA GLU A 62 -15.22 -45.84 -6.91
C GLU A 62 -15.51 -45.11 -8.23
N ASP A 63 -16.75 -44.67 -8.45
CA ASP A 63 -17.15 -43.93 -9.65
C ASP A 63 -16.85 -42.43 -9.53
N LEU A 64 -16.48 -41.93 -8.34
CA LEU A 64 -16.25 -40.50 -8.12
C LEU A 64 -15.11 -39.96 -8.99
N ALA A 65 -14.03 -40.72 -9.14
CA ALA A 65 -12.88 -40.33 -9.98
C ALA A 65 -13.30 -40.11 -11.44
N ALA A 66 -14.16 -40.99 -11.98
CA ALA A 66 -14.69 -40.84 -13.32
C ALA A 66 -15.54 -39.57 -13.47
N ILE A 67 -16.31 -39.19 -12.44
CA ILE A 67 -17.08 -37.94 -12.43
C ILE A 67 -16.15 -36.70 -12.37
N GLU A 68 -15.08 -36.76 -11.58
CA GLU A 68 -14.10 -35.67 -11.47
C GLU A 68 -13.31 -35.47 -12.78
N ASP A 69 -12.98 -36.57 -13.47
CA ASP A 69 -12.29 -36.58 -14.76
C ASP A 69 -13.21 -36.27 -15.96
N GLY A 70 -14.50 -36.00 -15.72
CA GLY A 70 -15.48 -35.71 -16.77
C GLY A 70 -15.83 -36.91 -17.66
N VAL A 71 -15.53 -38.12 -17.21
CA VAL A 71 -15.86 -39.37 -17.89
C VAL A 71 -17.33 -39.72 -17.66
N ALA A 72 -18.02 -40.14 -18.71
CA ALA A 72 -19.41 -40.54 -18.62
C ALA A 72 -19.56 -41.80 -17.77
N VAL A 73 -20.26 -41.69 -16.63
CA VAL A 73 -20.63 -42.84 -15.79
C VAL A 73 -22.05 -43.31 -16.16
N PRO A 74 -22.24 -44.55 -16.65
CA PRO A 74 -23.55 -45.05 -17.01
C PRO A 74 -24.53 -45.04 -15.84
N GLY A 75 -25.73 -44.50 -16.08
CA GLY A 75 -26.82 -44.44 -15.10
C GLY A 75 -26.64 -43.39 -14.00
N PHE A 76 -25.59 -42.57 -14.05
CA PHE A 76 -25.39 -41.44 -13.13
C PHE A 76 -26.30 -40.26 -13.49
N GLU A 77 -26.97 -39.72 -12.47
CA GLU A 77 -27.86 -38.58 -12.55
C GLU A 77 -27.53 -37.59 -11.42
N LYS A 78 -27.26 -36.33 -11.79
CA LYS A 78 -27.12 -35.22 -10.84
C LYS A 78 -28.49 -34.59 -10.59
N VAL A 79 -29.06 -34.84 -9.41
CA VAL A 79 -30.39 -34.30 -9.06
C VAL A 79 -30.23 -33.07 -8.17
N SER A 80 -30.51 -31.87 -8.70
CA SER A 80 -30.34 -30.65 -7.90
C SER A 80 -31.19 -30.66 -6.62
N LEU A 81 -30.58 -30.28 -5.49
CA LEU A 81 -31.25 -30.09 -4.20
C LEU A 81 -31.88 -28.70 -4.06
N VAL A 82 -31.51 -27.78 -4.95
CA VAL A 82 -32.00 -26.40 -4.98
C VAL A 82 -32.19 -25.99 -6.43
N ASP A 83 -33.44 -25.86 -6.86
CA ASP A 83 -33.74 -25.26 -8.16
C ASP A 83 -33.41 -23.76 -8.06
N THR A 84 -32.47 -23.27 -8.87
CA THR A 84 -31.88 -21.92 -8.79
C THR A 84 -32.88 -20.78 -9.04
N LYS A 85 -34.16 -21.11 -9.26
CA LYS A 85 -35.28 -20.17 -9.39
C LYS A 85 -36.29 -20.20 -8.24
N ARG A 86 -36.18 -21.11 -7.26
CA ARG A 86 -37.16 -21.22 -6.15
C ARG A 86 -36.50 -21.61 -4.81
N VAL A 87 -36.55 -20.69 -3.84
CA VAL A 87 -36.13 -20.83 -2.42
C VAL A 87 -36.83 -21.97 -1.64
N LYS A 88 -37.78 -22.69 -2.27
CA LYS A 88 -38.74 -23.59 -1.62
C LYS A 88 -38.11 -24.85 -1.01
N TYR A 89 -36.94 -25.29 -1.48
CA TYR A 89 -36.29 -26.54 -1.02
C TYR A 89 -35.34 -26.35 0.17
N SER A 90 -34.85 -25.14 0.41
CA SER A 90 -33.96 -24.86 1.56
C SER A 90 -34.63 -25.12 2.91
N ALA A 91 -35.97 -25.07 2.97
CA ALA A 91 -36.78 -25.34 4.15
C ALA A 91 -37.24 -26.81 4.27
N TYR A 92 -36.96 -27.68 3.28
CA TYR A 92 -37.38 -29.08 3.36
C TYR A 92 -36.41 -29.87 4.23
N SER A 93 -36.95 -30.79 5.03
CA SER A 93 -36.14 -31.75 5.76
C SER A 93 -35.42 -32.69 4.80
N ILE A 94 -34.23 -33.16 5.19
CA ILE A 94 -33.45 -34.12 4.40
C ILE A 94 -34.30 -35.36 4.10
N GLN A 95 -35.02 -35.90 5.09
CA GLN A 95 -35.90 -37.05 4.92
C GLN A 95 -36.94 -36.85 3.80
N LYS A 96 -37.59 -35.68 3.77
CA LYS A 96 -38.62 -35.37 2.77
C LYS A 96 -38.02 -35.32 1.37
N VAL A 97 -36.81 -34.77 1.24
CA VAL A 97 -36.12 -34.70 -0.05
C VAL A 97 -35.74 -36.09 -0.57
N LEU A 98 -35.26 -36.98 0.31
CA LEU A 98 -34.93 -38.36 -0.05
C LEU A 98 -36.18 -39.13 -0.53
N GLN A 99 -37.29 -39.03 0.20
CA GLN A 99 -38.56 -39.67 -0.16
C GLN A 99 -39.11 -39.18 -1.49
N MET A 100 -39.09 -37.85 -1.73
CA MET A 100 -39.55 -37.26 -2.98
C MET A 100 -38.75 -37.71 -4.21
N LYS A 101 -37.50 -38.12 -4.02
CA LYS A 101 -36.60 -38.56 -5.09
C LYS A 101 -36.49 -40.09 -5.20
N GLY A 102 -37.21 -40.83 -4.36
CA GLY A 102 -37.24 -42.29 -4.38
C GLY A 102 -35.91 -42.93 -3.99
N LEU A 103 -35.06 -42.22 -3.25
CA LEU A 103 -33.72 -42.71 -2.91
C LEU A 103 -33.74 -43.52 -1.60
N PRO A 104 -32.98 -44.62 -1.52
CA PRO A 104 -32.83 -45.39 -0.29
C PRO A 104 -32.09 -44.58 0.78
N SER A 105 -32.17 -45.04 2.03
CA SER A 105 -31.40 -44.43 3.12
C SER A 105 -29.88 -44.46 2.83
N PRO A 106 -29.14 -43.37 3.13
CA PRO A 106 -27.69 -43.28 2.98
C PRO A 106 -26.94 -44.45 3.63
N GLN A 107 -25.94 -45.01 2.94
CA GLN A 107 -25.06 -46.08 3.44
C GLN A 107 -23.58 -45.73 3.30
N THR A 108 -22.69 -46.53 3.88
CA THR A 108 -21.23 -46.32 3.78
C THR A 108 -20.73 -46.55 2.34
N GLU A 109 -19.55 -46.01 2.02
CA GLU A 109 -18.88 -46.21 0.72
C GLU A 109 -19.63 -45.65 -0.51
N GLN A 110 -20.64 -44.81 -0.26
CA GLN A 110 -21.42 -44.13 -1.28
C GLN A 110 -21.27 -42.62 -1.16
N ILE A 111 -21.32 -41.92 -2.29
CA ILE A 111 -21.45 -40.46 -2.36
C ILE A 111 -22.92 -40.11 -2.44
N HIS A 112 -23.35 -39.22 -1.56
CA HIS A 112 -24.76 -38.84 -1.41
C HIS A 112 -25.03 -37.45 -1.97
N VAL A 113 -24.08 -36.53 -1.73
CA VAL A 113 -24.23 -35.12 -2.10
C VAL A 113 -23.01 -34.67 -2.90
N LEU A 114 -23.25 -34.08 -4.05
CA LEU A 114 -22.28 -33.29 -4.80
C LEU A 114 -22.41 -31.83 -4.38
N VAL A 115 -21.32 -31.31 -3.84
CA VAL A 115 -21.18 -29.91 -3.45
C VAL A 115 -20.43 -29.22 -4.57
N VAL A 116 -21.14 -28.43 -5.35
CA VAL A 116 -20.49 -27.47 -6.26
C VAL A 116 -20.20 -26.24 -5.41
N VAL A 117 -18.94 -26.06 -5.08
CA VAL A 117 -18.44 -24.80 -4.57
C VAL A 117 -18.58 -23.80 -5.72
N PRO A 118 -19.28 -22.67 -5.55
CA PRO A 118 -19.33 -21.64 -6.59
C PRO A 118 -17.91 -21.38 -7.05
N GLU A 119 -17.67 -21.49 -8.36
CA GLU A 119 -16.42 -21.00 -8.91
C GLU A 119 -16.28 -19.56 -8.43
N GLN A 120 -15.32 -19.32 -7.53
CA GLN A 120 -14.66 -18.02 -7.56
C GLN A 120 -14.02 -18.00 -8.93
N THR A 121 -14.71 -17.40 -9.90
CA THR A 121 -14.31 -17.22 -11.31
C THR A 121 -12.90 -17.75 -11.51
N GLN A 122 -12.76 -19.06 -11.80
CA GLN A 122 -11.49 -19.62 -12.26
C GLN A 122 -11.31 -19.20 -13.73
N GLY A 123 -11.47 -17.90 -14.01
CA GLY A 123 -10.67 -17.27 -15.03
C GLY A 123 -9.26 -17.27 -14.48
N GLN A 124 -8.29 -17.62 -15.34
CA GLN A 124 -6.86 -17.44 -15.08
C GLN A 124 -6.62 -16.25 -14.15
N PRO A 125 -5.78 -16.36 -13.09
CA PRO A 125 -5.61 -15.32 -12.09
C PRO A 125 -5.67 -13.93 -12.73
N ARG A 126 -6.72 -13.16 -12.47
CA ARG A 126 -6.88 -11.89 -13.18
C ARG A 126 -5.77 -10.96 -12.70
N LEU A 127 -4.88 -10.60 -13.61
CA LEU A 127 -3.83 -9.64 -13.34
C LEU A 127 -4.34 -8.27 -13.74
N TRP A 128 -3.76 -7.26 -13.12
CA TRP A 128 -4.01 -5.87 -13.44
C TRP A 128 -2.77 -5.32 -14.12
N LEU A 129 -2.94 -4.86 -15.33
CA LEU A 129 -1.89 -4.26 -16.12
C LEU A 129 -2.00 -2.75 -16.04
N VAL A 130 -0.93 -2.10 -15.60
CA VAL A 130 -0.78 -0.65 -15.68
C VAL A 130 0.21 -0.32 -16.80
N THR A 131 -0.27 0.44 -17.77
CA THR A 131 0.50 0.92 -18.92
C THR A 131 0.44 2.42 -19.03
N GLY A 132 1.42 3.01 -19.70
CA GLY A 132 1.44 4.44 -19.91
C GLY A 132 2.81 4.96 -20.29
N SER A 133 2.93 6.29 -20.26
CA SER A 133 4.18 6.97 -20.57
C SER A 133 4.35 8.25 -19.78
N VAL A 134 5.60 8.68 -19.63
CA VAL A 134 5.98 9.98 -19.09
C VAL A 134 6.69 10.75 -20.21
N ASP A 135 6.12 11.89 -20.61
CA ASP A 135 6.70 12.72 -21.67
C ASP A 135 7.98 13.42 -21.21
N ASN A 136 8.89 13.67 -22.17
CA ASN A 136 10.17 14.36 -21.92
C ASN A 136 11.05 13.74 -20.82
N ALA A 137 10.84 12.47 -20.49
CA ALA A 137 11.49 11.81 -19.37
C ALA A 137 13.00 11.59 -19.52
N LEU A 138 13.57 11.70 -20.72
CA LEU A 138 15.02 11.71 -20.92
C LEU A 138 15.68 13.01 -20.42
N ASN A 139 14.94 14.12 -20.42
CA ASN A 139 15.46 15.43 -20.03
C ASN A 139 15.41 15.66 -18.51
N THR A 140 14.72 14.79 -17.78
CA THR A 140 14.48 14.93 -16.34
C THR A 140 15.09 13.75 -15.59
N LYS A 141 16.09 14.03 -14.74
CA LYS A 141 16.84 13.00 -14.02
C LYS A 141 15.96 12.28 -12.99
N GLY A 142 16.17 10.97 -12.85
CA GLY A 142 15.57 10.18 -11.77
C GLY A 142 14.12 9.73 -11.97
N ILE A 143 13.47 10.04 -13.10
CA ILE A 143 12.12 9.55 -13.40
C ILE A 143 12.09 8.01 -13.47
N ARG A 144 12.97 7.40 -14.26
CA ARG A 144 13.02 5.92 -14.38
C ARG A 144 13.30 5.24 -13.04
N CYS A 145 14.24 5.79 -12.27
CA CYS A 145 14.54 5.37 -10.89
C CYS A 145 13.29 5.42 -9.99
N ARG A 146 12.53 6.52 -10.05
CA ARG A 146 11.30 6.69 -9.29
C ARG A 146 10.24 5.65 -9.65
N LEU A 147 10.09 5.35 -10.93
CA LEU A 147 9.12 4.36 -11.41
C LEU A 147 9.48 2.93 -10.95
N TYR A 148 10.75 2.54 -10.97
CA TYR A 148 11.21 1.27 -10.39
C TYR A 148 10.93 1.18 -8.88
N TRP A 149 11.16 2.27 -8.15
CA TRP A 149 10.86 2.35 -6.72
C TRP A 149 9.37 2.21 -6.43
N MET A 150 8.52 2.93 -7.17
CA MET A 150 7.06 2.83 -7.07
C MET A 150 6.59 1.39 -7.36
N ALA A 151 7.04 0.78 -8.46
CA ALA A 151 6.67 -0.59 -8.79
C ALA A 151 7.12 -1.59 -7.72
N THR A 152 8.27 -1.38 -7.09
CA THR A 152 8.75 -2.22 -5.98
C THR A 152 7.82 -2.13 -4.77
N LEU A 153 7.48 -0.91 -4.34
CA LEU A 153 6.60 -0.67 -3.19
C LEU A 153 5.19 -1.20 -3.42
N ARG A 154 4.69 -1.10 -4.66
CA ARG A 154 3.36 -1.55 -5.04
C ARG A 154 3.31 -3.02 -5.48
N ILE A 155 4.40 -3.78 -5.28
CA ILE A 155 4.44 -5.22 -5.57
C ILE A 155 4.15 -5.51 -7.06
N GLY A 156 4.80 -4.76 -7.94
CA GLY A 156 4.74 -4.93 -9.39
C GLY A 156 5.52 -6.14 -9.89
N TYR A 157 5.12 -6.65 -11.05
CA TYR A 157 5.71 -7.79 -11.75
C TYR A 157 6.00 -7.43 -13.21
N TYR A 158 7.04 -8.04 -13.78
CA TYR A 158 7.32 -7.97 -15.20
C TYR A 158 6.29 -8.75 -16.00
N ASP A 159 5.82 -8.16 -17.10
CA ASP A 159 5.01 -8.89 -18.06
C ASP A 159 5.88 -9.92 -18.82
N PRO A 160 5.53 -11.22 -18.77
CA PRO A 160 6.18 -12.25 -19.57
C PRO A 160 6.28 -11.93 -21.07
N VAL A 161 5.32 -11.19 -21.64
CA VAL A 161 5.29 -10.78 -23.05
C VAL A 161 6.43 -9.80 -23.37
N ARG A 162 6.98 -9.13 -22.36
CA ARG A 162 8.11 -8.18 -22.49
C ARG A 162 9.41 -8.72 -21.91
N ARG A 163 9.54 -10.05 -21.82
CA ARG A 163 10.81 -10.71 -21.49
C ARG A 163 11.58 -11.01 -22.75
N THR A 164 12.84 -10.61 -22.76
CA THR A 164 13.85 -11.14 -23.68
C THR A 164 14.65 -12.22 -22.95
N PRO A 165 15.33 -13.14 -23.64
CA PRO A 165 16.17 -14.17 -23.00
C PRO A 165 17.16 -13.59 -21.99
N ASP A 166 17.59 -12.35 -22.19
CA ASP A 166 18.66 -11.72 -21.42
C ASP A 166 18.17 -10.63 -20.44
N LYS A 167 16.91 -10.17 -20.55
CA LYS A 167 16.39 -9.04 -19.75
C LYS A 167 14.87 -8.99 -19.66
N ASN A 168 14.37 -8.65 -18.47
CA ASN A 168 12.99 -8.25 -18.26
C ASN A 168 12.84 -6.74 -18.37
N VAL A 169 11.83 -6.27 -19.13
CA VAL A 169 11.66 -4.84 -19.40
C VAL A 169 10.29 -4.36 -18.92
N ALA A 170 10.27 -3.65 -17.79
CA ALA A 170 9.08 -2.95 -17.29
C ALA A 170 9.04 -1.47 -17.71
N PHE A 171 10.21 -0.87 -17.96
CA PHE A 171 10.38 0.55 -18.26
C PHE A 171 11.39 0.71 -19.41
N TRP A 172 11.03 1.43 -20.45
CA TRP A 172 11.88 1.65 -21.63
C TRP A 172 11.59 2.99 -22.28
N TYR A 173 12.55 3.51 -23.05
CA TYR A 173 12.38 4.76 -23.77
C TYR A 173 11.88 4.54 -25.19
N GLU A 174 10.92 5.36 -25.61
CA GLU A 174 10.52 5.54 -27.00
C GLU A 174 10.73 7.01 -27.36
N GLY A 175 11.88 7.30 -27.98
CA GLY A 175 12.34 8.69 -28.15
C GLY A 175 12.59 9.35 -26.81
N ASN A 176 11.93 10.48 -26.53
CA ASN A 176 12.03 11.20 -25.26
C ASN A 176 11.02 10.75 -24.19
N LYS A 177 10.14 9.79 -24.51
CA LYS A 177 9.10 9.31 -23.60
C LYS A 177 9.57 8.06 -22.86
N LEU A 178 9.35 8.02 -21.55
CA LEU A 178 9.56 6.80 -20.78
C LEU A 178 8.25 6.02 -20.71
N CYS A 179 8.18 4.92 -21.43
CA CYS A 179 7.03 4.01 -21.43
C CYS A 179 7.16 2.99 -20.30
N PHE A 180 6.01 2.58 -19.75
CA PHE A 180 5.96 1.60 -18.68
C PHE A 180 4.86 0.55 -18.88
N HIS A 181 5.13 -0.65 -18.37
CA HIS A 181 4.27 -1.82 -18.48
C HIS A 181 4.50 -2.73 -17.28
N VAL A 182 3.59 -2.68 -16.30
CA VAL A 182 3.76 -3.36 -15.01
C VAL A 182 2.50 -4.15 -14.65
N LEU A 183 2.68 -5.41 -14.28
CA LEU A 183 1.60 -6.30 -13.84
C LEU A 183 1.45 -6.29 -12.32
N PHE A 184 0.21 -6.46 -11.85
CA PHE A 184 -0.15 -6.55 -10.44
C PHE A 184 -1.13 -7.71 -10.24
N LYS A 185 -1.03 -8.37 -9.08
CA LYS A 185 -1.94 -9.48 -8.72
C LYS A 185 -3.29 -8.98 -8.18
N THR A 186 -3.36 -7.74 -7.71
CA THR A 186 -4.56 -7.14 -7.11
C THR A 186 -4.87 -5.80 -7.74
N GLU A 187 -6.15 -5.44 -7.75
CA GLU A 187 -6.64 -4.14 -8.26
C GLU A 187 -6.09 -3.00 -7.41
N ASP A 188 -6.16 -3.12 -6.08
CA ASP A 188 -5.65 -2.13 -5.13
C ASP A 188 -4.18 -1.76 -5.40
N ALA A 189 -3.33 -2.75 -5.66
CA ALA A 189 -1.91 -2.49 -5.91
C ALA A 189 -1.71 -1.72 -7.23
N ALA A 190 -2.47 -2.06 -8.27
CA ALA A 190 -2.44 -1.35 -9.55
C ALA A 190 -2.96 0.09 -9.42
N LEU A 191 -4.08 0.29 -8.71
CA LEU A 191 -4.67 1.61 -8.47
C LEU A 191 -3.79 2.50 -7.60
N LEU A 192 -3.10 1.92 -6.61
CA LEU A 192 -2.12 2.65 -5.81
C LEU A 192 -0.89 3.07 -6.62
N PHE A 193 -0.41 2.21 -7.52
CA PHE A 193 0.66 2.57 -8.46
C PHE A 193 0.21 3.66 -9.44
N GLU A 194 -1.01 3.56 -9.98
CA GLU A 194 -1.59 4.61 -10.82
C GLU A 194 -1.75 5.93 -10.05
N THR A 195 -2.19 5.88 -8.79
CA THR A 195 -2.31 7.06 -7.92
C THR A 195 -0.96 7.74 -7.74
N ASP A 196 0.12 6.99 -7.50
CA ASP A 196 1.47 7.54 -7.40
C ASP A 196 1.91 8.23 -8.71
N LEU A 197 1.57 7.64 -9.86
CA LEU A 197 1.86 8.21 -11.18
C LEU A 197 1.07 9.50 -11.45
N ARG A 198 -0.20 9.57 -11.05
CA ARG A 198 -1.07 10.74 -11.27
C ARG A 198 -0.83 11.89 -10.29
N THR A 199 -0.43 11.57 -9.05
CA THR A 199 -0.09 12.57 -8.03
C THR A 199 1.34 13.09 -8.17
N GLY A 200 2.23 12.30 -8.78
CA GLY A 200 3.62 12.65 -9.04
C GLY A 200 3.82 14.03 -9.68
N PRO A 201 3.10 14.37 -10.77
CA PRO A 201 3.11 15.70 -11.40
C PRO A 201 2.78 16.88 -10.50
N GLN A 202 1.94 16.66 -9.49
CA GLN A 202 1.50 17.68 -8.55
C GLN A 202 2.39 17.76 -7.30
N THR A 203 3.28 16.78 -7.10
CA THR A 203 4.09 16.66 -5.88
C THR A 203 5.43 17.36 -6.05
N LEU A 204 5.62 18.52 -5.42
CA LEU A 204 6.87 19.27 -5.49
C LEU A 204 8.07 18.46 -4.96
N GLY A 205 9.10 18.32 -5.79
CA GLY A 205 10.29 17.51 -5.50
C GLY A 205 10.15 16.04 -5.90
N SER A 206 9.00 15.62 -6.43
CA SER A 206 8.92 14.40 -7.23
C SER A 206 9.71 14.58 -8.54
N PRO A 207 10.46 13.58 -9.01
CA PRO A 207 11.00 13.60 -10.38
C PRO A 207 9.92 13.71 -11.46
N LEU A 208 8.67 13.39 -11.13
CA LEU A 208 7.51 13.54 -12.01
C LEU A 208 6.89 14.94 -11.95
N TYR A 209 7.35 15.85 -11.10
CA TYR A 209 6.78 17.21 -10.98
C TYR A 209 6.77 17.93 -12.34
N ASP A 210 5.65 18.57 -12.65
CA ASP A 210 5.38 19.21 -13.95
C ASP A 210 5.54 18.30 -15.19
N GLN A 211 5.61 16.97 -15.02
CA GLN A 211 5.64 16.04 -16.14
C GLN A 211 4.23 15.69 -16.60
N VAL A 212 4.06 15.50 -17.91
CA VAL A 212 2.84 14.94 -18.48
C VAL A 212 2.93 13.42 -18.37
N VAL A 213 2.01 12.82 -17.63
CA VAL A 213 1.95 11.38 -17.38
C VAL A 213 0.62 10.84 -17.91
N GLU A 214 0.70 9.89 -18.84
CA GLU A 214 -0.44 9.14 -19.33
C GLU A 214 -0.48 7.77 -18.66
N THR A 215 -1.63 7.36 -18.13
CA THR A 215 -1.80 6.08 -17.44
C THR A 215 -3.07 5.39 -17.90
N ARG A 216 -3.03 4.05 -17.97
CA ARG A 216 -4.18 3.20 -18.18
C ARG A 216 -4.06 1.94 -17.35
N VAL A 217 -5.11 1.64 -16.60
CA VAL A 217 -5.29 0.38 -15.88
C VAL A 217 -6.23 -0.51 -16.68
N ALA A 218 -5.85 -1.76 -16.89
CA ALA A 218 -6.66 -2.76 -17.56
C ALA A 218 -6.60 -4.10 -16.80
N GLN A 219 -7.72 -4.79 -16.73
CA GLN A 219 -7.76 -6.17 -16.26
C GLN A 219 -7.36 -7.10 -17.40
N ILE A 220 -6.41 -8.00 -17.14
CA ILE A 220 -5.94 -9.00 -18.11
C ILE A 220 -6.00 -10.41 -17.50
N ASN A 221 -6.06 -11.42 -18.37
CA ASN A 221 -6.00 -12.81 -17.93
C ASN A 221 -4.55 -13.17 -17.53
N ALA A 222 -4.37 -13.99 -16.48
CA ALA A 222 -3.02 -14.41 -16.11
C ALA A 222 -2.32 -15.14 -17.23
N VAL A 223 -1.05 -14.79 -17.39
CA VAL A 223 -0.12 -15.51 -18.24
C VAL A 223 0.28 -16.81 -17.53
N SER A 224 0.35 -17.93 -18.26
CA SER A 224 0.77 -19.25 -17.74
C SER A 224 2.25 -19.30 -17.31
N ALA A 225 3.00 -18.21 -17.47
CA ALA A 225 4.41 -18.10 -17.14
C ALA A 225 4.62 -17.58 -15.72
N GLU A 226 5.67 -18.07 -15.05
CA GLU A 226 6.05 -17.64 -13.71
C GLU A 226 6.30 -16.12 -13.68
N LEU A 227 5.57 -15.39 -12.83
CA LEU A 227 5.71 -13.94 -12.70
C LEU A 227 6.96 -13.58 -11.89
N GLN A 228 7.82 -12.76 -12.47
CA GLN A 228 9.01 -12.23 -11.80
C GLN A 228 8.72 -10.82 -11.28
N ARG A 229 9.12 -10.57 -10.03
CA ARG A 229 8.91 -9.29 -9.35
C ARG A 229 9.79 -8.20 -9.95
N VAL A 230 9.25 -7.00 -10.06
CA VAL A 230 10.05 -5.78 -10.28
C VAL A 230 10.61 -5.34 -8.93
N PHE A 231 11.93 -5.21 -8.86
CA PHE A 231 12.63 -4.66 -7.72
C PHE A 231 13.38 -3.38 -8.10
N TYR A 232 13.59 -2.53 -7.10
CA TYR A 232 14.36 -1.30 -7.27
C TYR A 232 15.81 -1.64 -7.63
N ALA A 233 16.32 -2.77 -7.17
CA ALA A 233 17.64 -3.29 -7.53
C ALA A 233 17.79 -3.63 -9.02
N ASP A 234 16.68 -3.76 -9.77
CA ASP A 234 16.71 -4.00 -11.22
C ASP A 234 16.99 -2.70 -12.01
N TYR A 235 16.96 -1.55 -11.35
CA TYR A 235 17.37 -0.27 -11.92
C TYR A 235 18.89 -0.20 -11.99
N VAL A 236 19.43 0.02 -13.20
CA VAL A 236 20.87 0.19 -13.45
C VAL A 236 21.17 1.69 -13.69
N PRO A 237 21.77 2.40 -12.73
CA PRO A 237 21.99 3.83 -12.84
C PRO A 237 22.98 4.27 -13.94
N GLU A 238 23.86 3.37 -14.37
CA GLU A 238 24.91 3.63 -15.35
C GLU A 238 24.47 3.39 -16.81
N GLU A 239 23.23 2.96 -17.04
CA GLU A 239 22.68 2.84 -18.41
C GLU A 239 22.57 4.22 -19.08
N SER A 240 23.05 4.33 -20.33
CA SER A 240 23.13 5.59 -21.09
C SER A 240 21.80 6.34 -21.24
N GLU A 241 20.69 5.62 -21.29
CA GLU A 241 19.34 6.18 -21.40
C GLU A 241 18.70 6.46 -20.02
N SER A 242 19.41 6.19 -18.92
CA SER A 242 18.88 6.28 -17.57
C SER A 242 19.63 7.33 -16.76
N PRO A 243 19.43 8.64 -17.03
CA PRO A 243 20.15 9.68 -16.32
C PRO A 243 19.82 9.61 -14.82
N GLN A 244 20.78 9.10 -14.06
CA GLN A 244 20.71 9.00 -12.61
C GLN A 244 20.56 10.41 -12.04
N ASN A 245 19.82 10.51 -10.95
CA ASN A 245 19.73 11.74 -10.18
C ASN A 245 21.11 12.08 -9.58
N THR A 246 21.95 12.75 -10.35
CA THR A 246 23.06 13.54 -9.79
C THR A 246 22.41 14.78 -9.21
N ILE A 247 22.42 14.86 -7.87
CA ILE A 247 21.94 16.01 -7.08
C ILE A 247 22.68 17.26 -7.55
N SER A 248 22.15 17.94 -8.57
CA SER A 248 22.72 19.20 -9.06
C SER A 248 21.68 20.14 -9.66
N SER A 249 20.39 19.78 -9.68
CA SER A 249 19.38 20.58 -10.38
C SER A 249 18.01 20.60 -9.68
N VAL A 250 17.98 20.68 -8.34
CA VAL A 250 16.82 21.30 -7.68
C VAL A 250 16.98 22.81 -7.87
N SER A 251 16.08 23.41 -8.64
CA SER A 251 16.12 24.83 -8.98
C SER A 251 16.02 25.71 -7.73
N LEU A 252 17.17 26.20 -7.27
CA LEU A 252 17.49 27.56 -6.79
C LEU A 252 16.42 28.46 -6.12
N THR A 253 15.52 27.93 -5.28
CA THR A 253 14.79 28.76 -4.30
C THR A 253 14.87 28.26 -2.85
N THR A 254 15.09 26.97 -2.61
CA THR A 254 15.45 26.44 -1.29
C THR A 254 16.65 25.51 -1.39
N SER A 255 17.70 25.83 -0.63
CA SER A 255 18.98 25.13 -0.65
C SER A 255 18.89 23.82 0.11
N VAL A 256 18.40 22.77 -0.55
CA VAL A 256 18.35 21.44 0.03
C VAL A 256 19.75 20.82 -0.06
N SER A 257 20.58 20.98 0.97
CA SER A 257 21.82 20.22 1.13
C SER A 257 21.52 18.91 1.86
N ASN A 258 21.85 17.78 1.24
CA ASN A 258 21.75 16.48 1.87
C ASN A 258 22.91 16.27 2.85
N LEU A 259 22.61 15.71 4.02
CA LEU A 259 23.55 15.43 5.09
C LEU A 259 23.86 13.94 5.14
N ASP A 260 25.13 13.63 5.39
CA ASP A 260 25.54 12.29 5.81
C ASP A 260 25.16 12.08 7.29
N THR A 261 24.89 10.83 7.65
CA THR A 261 24.65 10.40 9.04
C THR A 261 25.84 10.64 9.98
N SER A 262 27.04 10.88 9.44
CA SER A 262 28.25 11.20 10.23
C SER A 262 28.41 12.69 10.55
N THR A 263 27.48 13.56 10.12
CA THR A 263 27.60 15.01 10.34
C THR A 263 27.11 15.43 11.73
N ASP A 264 27.74 16.45 12.32
CA ASP A 264 27.32 17.02 13.61
C ASP A 264 25.86 17.53 13.56
N GLU A 265 25.44 18.12 12.43
CA GLU A 265 24.06 18.57 12.24
C GLU A 265 23.07 17.41 12.33
N PHE A 266 23.38 16.26 11.71
CA PHE A 266 22.54 15.06 11.79
C PHE A 266 22.51 14.45 13.19
N GLU A 267 23.65 14.39 13.86
CA GLU A 267 23.74 13.74 15.16
C GLU A 267 23.05 14.57 16.25
N TYR A 268 23.27 15.89 16.23
CA TYR A 268 22.88 16.78 17.33
C TYR A 268 21.61 17.59 17.04
N GLN A 269 21.32 17.93 15.79
CA GLN A 269 20.22 18.83 15.39
C GLN A 269 19.08 18.12 14.63
N ARG A 270 18.98 16.79 14.77
CA ARG A 270 17.89 15.95 14.24
C ARG A 270 16.80 15.72 15.28
N ILE A 271 15.55 15.71 14.84
CA ILE A 271 14.38 15.43 15.69
C ILE A 271 13.73 14.06 15.44
N GLU A 272 13.94 13.46 14.26
CA GLU A 272 13.36 12.16 13.89
C GLU A 272 14.25 11.00 14.34
N ARG A 273 13.78 9.74 14.28
CA ARG A 273 14.57 8.52 14.57
C ARG A 273 15.55 8.17 13.45
N LYS A 274 16.65 7.49 13.79
CA LYS A 274 17.77 7.25 12.85
C LYS A 274 17.39 6.25 11.77
N ASN A 275 16.51 5.31 12.11
CA ASN A 275 15.95 4.30 11.20
C ASN A 275 15.11 4.89 10.05
N HIS A 276 14.70 6.16 10.12
CA HIS A 276 14.06 6.83 8.98
C HIS A 276 15.04 7.28 7.90
N PHE A 277 16.34 7.26 8.21
CA PHE A 277 17.40 7.65 7.28
C PHE A 277 18.23 6.44 6.85
N VAL A 278 18.43 5.44 7.71
CA VAL A 278 19.30 4.30 7.39
C VAL A 278 18.50 3.16 6.76
N PRO A 279 19.02 2.43 5.75
CA PRO A 279 20.35 2.57 5.14
C PRO A 279 20.41 3.46 3.89
N TYR A 280 19.28 3.91 3.33
CA TYR A 280 19.24 4.56 2.01
C TYR A 280 18.66 5.98 1.98
N GLY A 281 18.11 6.46 3.09
CA GLY A 281 17.64 7.84 3.24
C GLY A 281 18.77 8.81 3.59
N LYS A 282 18.63 10.07 3.18
CA LYS A 282 19.50 11.17 3.60
C LYS A 282 18.66 12.21 4.34
N ALA A 283 19.26 12.86 5.33
CA ALA A 283 18.64 14.02 5.93
C ALA A 283 18.89 15.24 5.04
N GLU A 284 17.94 16.16 5.03
CA GLU A 284 18.05 17.47 4.44
C GLU A 284 18.41 18.48 5.53
N SER A 285 19.31 19.40 5.20
CA SER A 285 19.66 20.55 6.05
C SER A 285 18.60 21.64 5.89
N CYS A 286 17.60 21.61 6.77
CA CYS A 286 16.50 22.55 6.80
C CYS A 286 16.96 23.87 7.42
N HIS A 287 16.77 24.98 6.71
CA HIS A 287 17.05 26.32 7.23
C HIS A 287 15.84 26.82 8.02
N LEU A 288 16.05 27.30 9.26
CA LEU A 288 14.97 27.91 10.04
C LEU A 288 14.65 29.30 9.45
N VAL A 289 15.62 30.21 9.43
CA VAL A 289 15.56 31.44 8.64
C VAL A 289 16.00 31.13 7.22
N SER A 290 15.08 31.23 6.27
CA SER A 290 15.33 30.81 4.89
C SER A 290 16.44 31.60 4.21
N ARG A 291 17.17 30.95 3.31
CA ARG A 291 18.21 31.59 2.49
C ARG A 291 17.68 32.75 1.66
N LYS A 292 16.43 32.66 1.19
CA LYS A 292 15.76 33.77 0.49
C LYS A 292 15.65 34.99 1.41
N GLN A 293 15.18 34.81 2.64
CA GLN A 293 15.08 35.91 3.60
C GLN A 293 16.45 36.46 3.98
N SER A 294 17.47 35.60 4.14
CA SER A 294 18.85 36.02 4.34
C SER A 294 19.42 36.85 3.17
N ARG A 295 18.99 36.57 1.94
CA ARG A 295 19.40 37.29 0.73
C ARG A 295 18.63 38.59 0.50
N ASP A 296 17.33 38.58 0.79
CA ASP A 296 16.43 39.72 0.54
C ASP A 296 16.58 40.78 1.65
N HIS A 297 16.84 40.35 2.89
CA HIS A 297 17.02 41.21 4.06
C HIS A 297 18.44 41.11 4.62
N LYS A 298 19.44 41.32 3.76
CA LYS A 298 20.86 41.08 4.08
C LYS A 298 21.35 41.74 5.38
N ARG A 299 20.80 42.89 5.75
CA ARG A 299 21.22 43.60 6.96
C ARG A 299 20.81 42.89 8.25
N GLU A 300 19.71 42.15 8.22
CA GLU A 300 19.11 41.54 9.41
C GLU A 300 19.40 40.04 9.50
N PHE A 301 19.23 39.32 8.38
CA PHE A 301 19.24 37.85 8.38
C PHE A 301 20.47 37.20 7.72
N ALA A 302 21.33 37.95 7.01
CA ALA A 302 22.48 37.34 6.33
C ALA A 302 23.45 36.63 7.28
N LYS A 303 23.56 37.09 8.54
CA LYS A 303 24.41 36.46 9.56
C LYS A 303 24.01 35.01 9.85
N TYR A 304 22.75 34.64 9.63
CA TYR A 304 22.25 33.28 9.86
C TYR A 304 22.39 32.35 8.63
N ASP A 305 22.75 32.88 7.45
CA ASP A 305 22.80 32.08 6.22
C ASP A 305 23.82 30.96 6.28
N ARG A 306 24.91 31.12 7.03
CA ARG A 306 25.96 30.11 7.21
C ARG A 306 26.09 29.62 8.65
N ASP A 307 25.15 30.01 9.51
CA ASP A 307 25.19 29.64 10.92
C ASP A 307 24.64 28.22 11.11
N PRO A 308 25.40 27.26 11.69
CA PRO A 308 24.92 25.91 11.94
C PRO A 308 23.73 25.88 12.91
N ASN A 309 23.59 26.86 13.79
CA ASN A 309 22.46 26.99 14.72
C ASN A 309 21.17 27.47 14.01
N ASN A 310 21.25 27.84 12.74
CA ASN A 310 20.08 28.12 11.88
C ASN A 310 19.65 26.87 11.09
N ARG A 311 19.94 25.66 11.59
CA ARG A 311 19.70 24.41 10.87
C ARG A 311 19.02 23.32 11.70
N LEU A 312 18.24 22.50 11.01
CA LEU A 312 17.73 21.21 11.49
C LEU A 312 18.02 20.13 10.45
N ALA A 313 18.42 18.95 10.92
CA ALA A 313 18.49 17.77 10.07
C ALA A 313 17.12 17.06 10.06
N LEU A 314 16.42 17.14 8.93
CA LEU A 314 15.07 16.59 8.75
C LEU A 314 15.02 15.61 7.58
N SER A 315 14.13 14.60 7.64
CA SER A 315 13.79 13.79 6.47
C SER A 315 13.10 14.65 5.41
N ARG A 316 13.12 14.19 4.15
CA ARG A 316 12.40 14.87 3.05
C ARG A 316 10.93 15.12 3.42
N ASP A 317 10.29 14.13 4.01
CA ASP A 317 8.90 14.21 4.44
C ASP A 317 8.70 15.28 5.51
N MET A 318 9.49 15.23 6.58
CA MET A 318 9.38 16.16 7.70
C MET A 318 9.71 17.60 7.30
N HIS A 319 10.77 17.79 6.50
CA HIS A 319 11.12 19.08 5.93
C HIS A 319 10.00 19.62 5.06
N GLY A 320 9.41 18.76 4.22
CA GLY A 320 8.31 19.15 3.36
C GLY A 320 7.01 19.49 4.11
N TRP A 321 6.74 18.85 5.25
CA TRP A 321 5.62 19.22 6.13
C TRP A 321 5.87 20.49 6.93
N TYR A 322 7.13 20.74 7.30
CA TYR A 322 7.53 21.92 8.06
C TYR A 322 7.60 23.18 7.19
N ASP A 323 7.98 23.05 5.93
CA ASP A 323 8.03 24.18 4.99
C ASP A 323 6.77 24.31 4.13
N GLY A 324 5.82 23.38 4.25
CA GLY A 324 4.69 23.31 3.32
C GLY A 324 5.16 23.17 1.86
N MET A 325 6.17 22.32 1.64
CA MET A 325 6.62 21.94 0.29
C MET A 325 5.88 20.69 -0.19
N SER A 326 5.43 19.82 0.72
CA SER A 326 4.73 18.58 0.35
C SER A 326 3.23 18.77 0.11
N ILE A 327 2.68 19.93 0.48
CA ILE A 327 1.25 20.30 0.55
C ILE A 327 1.13 21.83 0.55
N GLU A 328 -0.07 22.39 0.38
CA GLU A 328 -0.31 23.84 0.17
C GLU A 328 0.13 24.74 1.33
N PHE A 329 0.22 24.22 2.56
CA PHE A 329 0.64 24.95 3.75
C PHE A 329 1.40 24.05 4.74
N PRO A 330 2.21 24.59 5.66
CA PRO A 330 2.91 23.77 6.65
C PRO A 330 1.94 23.02 7.58
N ILE A 331 2.01 21.69 7.70
CA ILE A 331 1.21 20.92 8.68
C ILE A 331 1.96 20.64 9.99
N VAL A 332 3.28 20.83 9.97
CA VAL A 332 4.12 20.78 11.16
C VAL A 332 4.61 22.19 11.44
N ASN A 333 4.60 22.59 12.71
CA ASN A 333 5.27 23.79 13.17
C ASN A 333 6.07 23.49 14.44
N MET A 334 7.08 24.30 14.76
CA MET A 334 8.01 24.01 15.85
C MET A 334 8.31 25.25 16.68
N LEU A 335 8.30 25.13 18.00
CA LEU A 335 8.66 26.19 18.94
C LEU A 335 9.82 25.75 19.84
N PRO A 336 10.77 26.65 20.15
CA PRO A 336 11.79 26.36 21.14
C PRO A 336 11.19 26.39 22.56
N GLY A 337 11.61 25.44 23.39
CA GLY A 337 11.25 25.32 24.80
C GLY A 337 12.39 25.75 25.73
N SER A 338 12.54 25.04 26.84
CA SER A 338 13.60 25.34 27.80
C SER A 338 14.98 24.98 27.25
N VAL A 339 16.01 25.69 27.74
CA VAL A 339 17.41 25.48 27.40
C VAL A 339 18.14 25.04 28.66
N ASP A 340 18.91 23.95 28.56
CA ASP A 340 19.75 23.48 29.68
C ASP A 340 20.77 24.56 30.07
N LYS A 341 20.92 24.77 31.39
CA LYS A 341 21.85 25.77 31.92
C LYS A 341 23.31 25.47 31.59
N ASN A 342 23.67 24.19 31.54
CA ASN A 342 25.02 23.71 31.30
C ASN A 342 25.09 22.98 29.94
N SER A 343 26.28 22.92 29.36
CA SER A 343 26.53 22.10 28.17
C SER A 343 26.28 20.64 28.48
N SER A 344 25.46 20.00 27.65
CA SER A 344 25.04 18.62 27.82
C SER A 344 25.95 17.66 27.04
N ILE A 345 26.46 18.09 25.88
CA ILE A 345 27.36 17.30 25.01
C ILE A 345 28.44 18.21 24.46
N GLY A 346 29.68 18.06 24.91
CA GLY A 346 30.79 18.93 24.50
C GLY A 346 30.50 20.40 24.81
N ASN A 347 30.58 21.27 23.81
CA ASN A 347 30.20 22.69 23.88
C ASN A 347 28.70 22.94 23.60
N ARG A 348 27.90 21.90 23.33
CA ARG A 348 26.49 22.03 22.94
C ARG A 348 25.56 21.96 24.14
N ARG A 349 24.56 22.85 24.14
CA ARG A 349 23.48 22.90 25.12
C ARG A 349 22.23 22.25 24.53
N LYS A 350 21.51 21.50 25.35
CA LYS A 350 20.23 20.91 24.97
C LYS A 350 19.16 22.00 24.92
N VAL A 351 18.40 22.01 23.83
CA VAL A 351 17.24 22.88 23.64
C VAL A 351 16.03 21.99 23.42
N GLU A 352 14.99 22.17 24.23
CA GLU A 352 13.71 21.52 24.01
C GLU A 352 13.02 22.09 22.77
N VAL A 353 12.32 21.24 22.03
CA VAL A 353 11.57 21.62 20.83
C VAL A 353 10.15 21.07 20.95
N PHE A 354 9.16 21.94 20.89
CA PHE A 354 7.76 21.58 20.81
C PHE A 354 7.37 21.43 19.34
N VAL A 355 7.05 20.21 18.92
CA VAL A 355 6.57 19.89 17.57
C VAL A 355 5.05 19.88 17.60
N LYS A 356 4.45 20.85 16.93
CA LYS A 356 3.00 21.04 16.79
C LYS A 356 2.53 20.54 15.44
N VAL A 357 1.43 19.80 15.41
CA VAL A 357 0.72 19.43 14.16
C VAL A 357 -0.55 20.26 13.99
N VAL A 358 -1.03 20.39 12.75
CA VAL A 358 -2.24 21.18 12.47
C VAL A 358 -3.53 20.54 12.98
N ASP A 359 -3.63 19.20 12.91
CA ASP A 359 -4.83 18.45 13.28
C ASP A 359 -4.51 17.04 13.79
N ALA A 360 -5.55 16.37 14.30
CA ALA A 360 -5.43 15.03 14.87
C ALA A 360 -5.01 13.95 13.86
N GLN A 361 -5.32 14.10 12.56
CA GLN A 361 -4.98 13.12 11.53
C GLN A 361 -3.47 13.12 11.23
N CYS A 362 -2.81 14.25 11.46
CA CYS A 362 -1.37 14.39 11.29
C CYS A 362 -0.55 13.74 12.43
N THR A 363 -1.17 13.49 13.60
CA THR A 363 -0.46 13.08 14.82
C THR A 363 0.35 11.81 14.62
N ASP A 364 -0.26 10.70 14.22
CA ASP A 364 0.43 9.42 14.01
C ASP A 364 1.53 9.54 12.96
N ARG A 365 1.29 10.30 11.88
CA ARG A 365 2.21 10.45 10.76
C ARG A 365 3.49 11.19 11.15
N VAL A 366 3.38 12.21 12.01
CA VAL A 366 4.48 13.08 12.44
C VAL A 366 5.14 12.54 13.71
N PHE A 367 4.34 12.22 14.73
CA PHE A 367 4.83 11.89 16.07
C PHE A 367 5.50 10.52 16.15
N SER A 368 5.05 9.53 15.37
CA SER A 368 5.72 8.22 15.31
C SER A 368 7.17 8.32 14.83
N ARG A 369 7.52 9.39 14.10
CA ARG A 369 8.86 9.63 13.58
C ARG A 369 9.82 10.23 14.58
N LEU A 370 9.33 10.88 15.64
CA LEU A 370 10.18 11.60 16.59
C LEU A 370 11.14 10.64 17.32
N LYS A 371 12.36 11.12 17.57
CA LYS A 371 13.44 10.35 18.16
C LYS A 371 13.15 9.89 19.58
N GLU A 372 13.91 8.90 20.02
CA GLU A 372 13.88 8.43 21.41
C GLU A 372 14.12 9.58 22.39
N GLY A 373 13.39 9.56 23.51
CA GLY A 373 13.36 10.65 24.49
C GLY A 373 12.35 11.77 24.18
N SER A 374 11.58 11.66 23.09
CA SER A 374 10.44 12.56 22.85
C SER A 374 9.24 12.16 23.73
N THR A 375 8.50 13.14 24.27
CA THR A 375 7.40 12.92 25.22
C THR A 375 6.13 13.64 24.79
N LYS A 376 4.97 13.11 25.15
CA LYS A 376 3.68 13.79 24.95
C LYS A 376 3.57 15.01 25.86
N THR A 377 2.80 16.00 25.44
CA THR A 377 2.39 17.14 26.27
C THR A 377 0.91 17.00 26.64
N ASP A 378 0.37 17.95 27.41
CA ASP A 378 -1.06 17.99 27.73
C ASP A 378 -1.92 18.34 26.50
N ASP A 379 -1.33 18.97 25.48
CA ASP A 379 -1.97 19.20 24.19
C ASP A 379 -1.73 17.99 23.27
N PRO A 380 -2.78 17.26 22.83
CA PRO A 380 -2.63 16.09 21.96
C PRO A 380 -2.06 16.43 20.58
N LEU A 381 -2.03 17.71 20.18
CA LEU A 381 -1.45 18.19 18.93
C LEU A 381 0.01 18.65 19.09
N VAL A 382 0.60 18.48 20.28
CA VAL A 382 1.98 18.90 20.57
C VAL A 382 2.77 17.78 21.25
N MET A 383 3.93 17.47 20.68
CA MET A 383 4.94 16.62 21.32
C MET A 383 6.23 17.36 21.59
N LYS A 384 6.90 17.00 22.67
CA LYS A 384 8.19 17.55 23.05
C LYS A 384 9.31 16.63 22.57
N THR A 385 10.32 17.21 21.95
CA THR A 385 11.60 16.57 21.62
C THR A 385 12.73 17.54 21.99
N PHE A 386 13.95 17.30 21.50
CA PHE A 386 15.10 18.14 21.81
C PHE A 386 16.15 18.11 20.71
N VAL A 387 17.03 19.11 20.70
CA VAL A 387 18.27 19.14 19.91
C VAL A 387 19.43 19.60 20.79
N HIS A 388 20.66 19.46 20.31
CA HIS A 388 21.84 20.02 20.94
C HIS A 388 22.52 20.99 19.98
N VAL A 389 22.72 22.22 20.42
CA VAL A 389 23.25 23.31 19.59
C VAL A 389 24.32 24.08 20.35
N GLU A 390 25.24 24.72 19.63
CA GLU A 390 26.34 25.47 20.25
C GLU A 390 25.88 26.83 20.75
N ASP A 391 25.01 27.49 19.97
CA ASP A 391 24.36 28.76 20.31
C ASP A 391 22.83 28.62 20.36
N PRO A 392 22.27 28.23 21.53
CA PRO A 392 20.84 28.22 21.78
C PRO A 392 20.12 29.55 21.55
N GLU A 393 20.79 30.70 21.75
CA GLU A 393 20.12 31.99 21.59
C GLU A 393 19.81 32.21 20.10
N THR A 394 20.79 31.98 19.23
CA THR A 394 20.60 32.03 17.78
C THR A 394 19.62 30.97 17.31
N PHE A 395 19.73 29.73 17.78
CA PHE A 395 18.81 28.65 17.40
C PHE A 395 17.36 28.97 17.78
N CYS A 396 17.11 29.38 19.03
CA CYS A 396 15.78 29.73 19.51
C CYS A 396 15.20 30.94 18.75
N PHE A 397 16.03 31.94 18.44
CA PHE A 397 15.61 33.08 17.63
C PHE A 397 15.17 32.62 16.24
N CYS A 398 16.01 31.83 15.55
CA CYS A 398 15.71 31.36 14.19
C CYS A 398 14.46 30.47 14.15
N MET A 399 14.28 29.60 15.17
CA MET A 399 13.11 28.73 15.26
C MET A 399 11.82 29.52 15.52
N ARG A 400 11.84 30.55 16.39
CA ARG A 400 10.68 31.44 16.59
C ARG A 400 10.33 32.20 15.31
N TRP A 401 11.34 32.72 14.61
CA TRP A 401 11.13 33.37 13.32
C TRP A 401 10.40 32.44 12.34
N LYS A 402 10.87 31.18 12.23
CA LYS A 402 10.26 30.18 11.34
C LYS A 402 8.85 29.81 11.78
N TYR A 403 8.62 29.74 13.09
CA TYR A 403 7.29 29.50 13.64
C TYR A 403 6.30 30.58 13.19
N ASP A 404 6.67 31.85 13.34
CA ASP A 404 5.81 32.98 12.98
C ASP A 404 5.56 33.04 11.46
N ASP A 405 6.57 32.72 10.64
CA ASP A 405 6.43 32.63 9.18
C ASP A 405 5.45 31.51 8.78
N ASN A 406 5.60 30.32 9.37
CA ASN A 406 4.72 29.18 9.13
C ASN A 406 3.30 29.43 9.63
N ASP A 407 3.14 30.06 10.80
CA ASP A 407 1.83 30.39 11.40
C ASP A 407 1.07 31.39 10.52
N LYS A 408 1.76 32.39 9.97
CA LYS A 408 1.17 33.31 8.97
C LYS A 408 0.70 32.57 7.71
N ARG A 409 1.50 31.63 7.20
CA ARG A 409 1.13 30.83 6.02
C ARG A 409 -0.05 29.90 6.29
N GLN A 410 -0.10 29.28 7.47
CA GLN A 410 -1.23 28.47 7.93
C GLN A 410 -2.51 29.31 8.02
N ARG A 411 -2.47 30.46 8.72
CA ARG A 411 -3.63 31.37 8.82
C ARG A 411 -4.09 31.86 7.45
N SER A 412 -3.16 32.32 6.62
CA SER A 412 -3.48 32.76 5.26
C SER A 412 -4.18 31.67 4.44
N PHE A 413 -3.88 30.39 4.69
CA PHE A 413 -4.56 29.28 4.03
C PHE A 413 -5.98 29.08 4.58
N PHE A 414 -6.15 29.03 5.89
CA PHE A 414 -7.47 28.83 6.53
C PHE A 414 -8.41 30.03 6.39
N ASP A 415 -7.86 31.24 6.25
CA ASP A 415 -8.61 32.47 6.03
C ASP A 415 -9.08 32.62 4.56
N MET A 416 -8.59 31.79 3.63
CA MET A 416 -9.17 31.65 2.28
C MET A 416 -10.55 30.96 2.39
N THR A 417 -11.53 31.70 2.91
CA THR A 417 -12.93 31.31 2.84
C THR A 417 -13.31 31.24 1.36
N PRO A 418 -14.05 30.21 0.89
CA PRO A 418 -14.58 30.22 -0.47
C PRO A 418 -15.49 31.44 -0.60
N ALA A 419 -15.17 32.35 -1.51
CA ALA A 419 -16.17 33.25 -2.05
C ALA A 419 -17.12 32.39 -2.89
N VAL A 420 -18.15 31.86 -2.25
CA VAL A 420 -19.30 31.25 -2.92
C VAL A 420 -20.53 32.03 -2.43
N ASP A 421 -20.89 33.03 -3.23
CA ASP A 421 -22.29 33.29 -3.57
C ASP A 421 -22.71 32.30 -4.67
#